data_AF-A0A836ZBP5-F1
#
_entry.id   AF-A0A836ZBP5-F1
#
_cell.length_a   1.000
_cell.length_b   1.000
_cell.length_c   1.000
_cell.angle_alpha   90.00
_cell.angle_beta   90.00
_cell.angle_gamma   90.00
#
_symmetry.space_group_name_H-M   'P 1'
#
loop_
_entity.id
_entity.type
_entity.pdbx_description
1 polymer ?
#
loop_
_entity_poly.entity_id
_entity_poly.type
_entity_poly.pdbx_seq_one_letter_code
_entity_poly.pdbx_strand_id
1 'polypeptide(L)'
;MSKRTFAVIITLLCSFCIGQALAGGIVLQRTRVIYDASRKEAALPVANKGAETPYLLQSWVDNIDGTSRAPFIITPPLFRLEAGDDSSLRIIKTADNLPENKESLFYINVRAIPAKKKSDDVNANELTLVFKTRIKMFYRPAHLKGRVNDAWTSLEFKRSDHSLNIYNPTEYYVVFAGLAVDKTDLTSKIEYIAPGEHKQLPLPASGGKNVKWAAINDYGGSSGTETRPLQ
;
A
#
# COMPACT_ATOMS: atom_id res chain seq x y z
N MET A 1 5.25 -49.63 32.68
CA MET A 1 4.52 -48.38 32.36
C MET A 1 3.02 -48.68 32.31
N SER A 2 2.22 -47.93 33.07
CA SER A 2 0.76 -48.10 33.02
C SER A 2 0.22 -47.61 31.66
N LYS A 3 -0.85 -48.22 31.14
CA LYS A 3 -1.49 -47.77 29.88
C LYS A 3 -1.83 -46.27 29.89
N ARG A 4 -2.06 -45.69 31.08
CA ARG A 4 -2.29 -44.26 31.31
C ARG A 4 -1.03 -43.40 31.11
N THR A 5 0.14 -43.86 31.57
CA THR A 5 1.41 -43.12 31.36
C THR A 5 1.84 -43.15 29.89
N PHE A 6 1.59 -44.25 29.17
CA PHE A 6 1.85 -44.32 27.73
C PHE A 6 0.90 -43.42 26.91
N ALA A 7 -0.39 -43.38 27.28
CA ALA A 7 -1.37 -42.51 26.62
C ALA A 7 -1.07 -41.01 26.85
N VAL A 8 -0.65 -40.62 28.06
CA VAL A 8 -0.29 -39.21 28.35
C VAL A 8 0.95 -38.78 27.54
N ILE A 9 1.95 -39.66 27.40
CA ILE A 9 3.15 -39.36 26.60
C ILE A 9 2.80 -39.21 25.12
N ILE A 10 1.94 -40.06 24.55
CA ILE A 10 1.49 -39.95 23.16
C ILE A 10 0.71 -38.65 22.92
N THR A 11 -0.18 -38.26 23.84
CA THR A 11 -0.94 -37.01 23.72
C THR A 11 -0.03 -35.77 23.81
N LEU A 12 1.00 -35.81 24.67
CA LEU A 12 1.98 -34.72 24.78
C LEU A 12 2.86 -34.61 23.51
N LEU A 13 3.23 -35.75 22.91
CA LEU A 13 4.06 -35.81 21.70
C LEU A 13 3.29 -35.31 20.45
N CYS A 14 1.99 -35.61 20.35
CA CYS A 14 1.15 -35.13 19.25
C CYS A 14 0.83 -33.62 19.32
N SER A 15 0.89 -33.02 20.51
CA SER A 15 0.62 -31.58 20.69
C SER A 15 1.78 -30.68 20.21
N PHE A 16 2.98 -31.24 20.02
CA PHE A 16 4.16 -30.51 19.55
C PHE A 16 4.27 -30.42 18.01
N CYS A 17 3.36 -31.08 17.27
CA CYS A 17 3.33 -31.08 15.80
C CYS A 17 2.43 -29.98 15.20
N ILE A 18 2.33 -28.82 15.86
CA ILE A 18 1.75 -27.64 15.21
C ILE A 18 2.84 -27.03 14.33
N GLY A 19 2.98 -27.58 13.13
CA GLY A 19 3.81 -26.98 12.08
C GLY A 19 3.30 -25.57 11.82
N GLN A 20 4.10 -24.57 12.20
CA GLN A 20 3.86 -23.19 11.78
C GLN A 20 4.06 -23.17 10.26
N ALA A 21 2.96 -23.13 9.51
CA ALA A 21 3.01 -22.82 8.10
C ALA A 21 3.41 -21.33 7.98
N LEU A 22 4.72 -21.07 8.01
CA LEU A 22 5.27 -19.77 7.65
C LEU A 22 5.09 -19.62 6.14
N ALA A 23 3.97 -19.03 5.75
CA ALA A 23 3.78 -18.54 4.40
C ALA A 23 4.79 -17.40 4.16
N GLY A 24 5.96 -17.77 3.65
CA GLY A 24 7.00 -16.83 3.23
C GLY A 24 6.75 -16.30 1.81
N GLY A 25 7.53 -15.31 1.39
CA GLY A 25 7.46 -14.75 0.05
C GLY A 25 8.13 -13.39 -0.05
N ILE A 26 7.84 -12.67 -1.13
CA ILE A 26 8.37 -11.33 -1.35
C ILE A 26 7.60 -10.31 -0.53
N VAL A 27 8.34 -9.58 0.31
CA VAL A 27 7.83 -8.55 1.19
C VAL A 27 8.46 -7.21 0.80
N LEU A 28 7.62 -6.24 0.45
CA LEU A 28 8.03 -4.84 0.42
C LEU A 28 7.95 -4.30 1.85
N GLN A 29 9.04 -3.72 2.35
CA GLN A 29 9.08 -3.23 3.74
C GLN A 29 8.32 -1.91 3.94
N ARG A 30 7.71 -1.37 2.89
CA ARG A 30 6.87 -0.17 2.92
C ARG A 30 5.60 -0.39 2.11
N THR A 31 4.50 0.18 2.57
CA THR A 31 3.19 0.17 1.88
C THR A 31 3.02 1.37 0.94
N ARG A 32 3.93 2.34 0.99
CA ARG A 32 4.02 3.50 0.10
C ARG A 32 5.43 4.09 0.13
N VAL A 33 5.76 4.91 -0.88
CA VAL A 33 7.02 5.64 -0.95
C VAL A 33 6.74 7.13 -1.11
N ILE A 34 7.48 7.96 -0.36
CA ILE A 34 7.55 9.41 -0.59
C ILE A 34 8.86 9.69 -1.31
N TYR A 35 8.79 10.20 -2.54
CA TYR A 35 9.92 10.73 -3.28
C TYR A 35 10.02 12.23 -3.00
N ASP A 36 10.93 12.60 -2.11
CA ASP A 36 11.24 13.99 -1.79
C ASP A 36 12.05 14.62 -2.93
N ALA A 37 11.54 15.70 -3.53
CA ALA A 37 12.18 16.39 -4.65
C ALA A 37 13.57 16.98 -4.32
N SER A 38 13.88 17.20 -3.04
CA SER A 38 15.21 17.64 -2.60
C SER A 38 16.27 16.52 -2.65
N ARG A 39 15.84 15.27 -2.87
CA ARG A 39 16.69 14.08 -2.93
C ARG A 39 16.86 13.62 -4.38
N LYS A 40 18.01 13.01 -4.66
CA LYS A 40 18.29 12.42 -5.99
C LYS A 40 17.56 11.09 -6.20
N GLU A 41 17.24 10.39 -5.11
CA GLU A 41 16.62 9.07 -5.15
C GLU A 41 15.83 8.77 -3.88
N ALA A 42 14.92 7.80 -4.00
CA ALA A 42 14.23 7.18 -2.88
C ALA A 42 14.52 5.67 -2.85
N ALA A 43 14.51 5.07 -1.65
CA ALA A 43 14.80 3.66 -1.46
C ALA A 43 13.54 2.88 -1.05
N LEU A 44 13.34 1.71 -1.63
CA LEU A 44 12.31 0.74 -1.28
C LEU A 44 12.97 -0.61 -0.95
N PRO A 45 13.13 -0.94 0.34
CA PRO A 45 13.65 -2.23 0.74
C PRO A 45 12.67 -3.36 0.42
N VAL A 46 13.22 -4.47 -0.06
CA VAL A 46 12.50 -5.70 -0.41
C VAL A 46 13.23 -6.88 0.19
N ALA A 47 12.48 -7.88 0.67
CA ALA A 47 13.05 -9.10 1.22
C ALA A 47 12.31 -10.33 0.71
N ASN A 48 13.04 -11.42 0.51
CA ASN A 48 12.46 -12.73 0.31
C ASN A 48 12.45 -13.49 1.63
N LYS A 49 11.27 -13.57 2.25
CA LYS A 49 11.04 -14.35 3.47
C LYS A 49 10.62 -15.80 3.18
N GLY A 50 10.69 -16.23 1.92
CA GLY A 50 10.51 -17.63 1.52
C GLY A 50 11.69 -18.49 1.98
N ALA A 51 11.41 -19.74 2.34
CA ALA A 51 12.42 -20.66 2.87
C ALA A 51 13.37 -21.22 1.80
N GLU A 52 12.86 -21.49 0.59
CA GLU A 52 13.63 -22.18 -0.46
C GLU A 52 13.51 -21.57 -1.85
N THR A 53 12.47 -20.79 -2.12
CA THR A 53 12.15 -20.34 -3.49
C THR A 53 12.81 -19.00 -3.79
N PRO A 54 13.75 -18.94 -4.75
CA PRO A 54 14.24 -17.67 -5.27
C PRO A 54 13.20 -17.05 -6.22
N TYR A 55 13.22 -15.72 -6.31
CA TYR A 55 12.32 -14.97 -7.18
C TYR A 55 13.09 -14.08 -8.14
N LEU A 56 12.60 -13.99 -9.37
CA LEU A 56 12.95 -12.90 -10.28
C LEU A 56 12.02 -11.72 -10.02
N LEU A 57 12.58 -10.61 -9.58
CA LEU A 57 11.87 -9.36 -9.28
C LEU A 57 11.99 -8.39 -10.45
N GLN A 58 10.86 -8.01 -11.03
CA GLN A 58 10.75 -6.95 -12.03
C GLN A 58 10.04 -5.74 -11.42
N SER A 59 10.64 -4.55 -11.51
CA SER A 59 10.14 -3.35 -10.85
C SER A 59 10.05 -2.15 -11.80
N TRP A 60 8.97 -1.36 -11.69
CA TRP A 60 8.76 -0.15 -12.49
C TRP A 60 7.78 0.81 -11.82
N VAL A 61 7.68 2.04 -12.35
CA VAL A 61 6.70 3.05 -11.91
C VAL A 61 5.73 3.38 -13.04
N ASP A 62 4.44 3.33 -12.74
CA ASP A 62 3.36 3.75 -13.63
C ASP A 62 2.74 5.08 -13.15
N ASN A 63 2.11 5.81 -14.06
CA ASN A 63 1.26 6.96 -13.76
C ASN A 63 0.02 6.55 -12.98
N ILE A 64 -0.75 7.55 -12.54
CA ILE A 64 -1.99 7.36 -11.78
C ILE A 64 -3.03 6.51 -12.53
N ASP A 65 -3.03 6.57 -13.87
CA ASP A 65 -3.87 5.72 -14.74
C ASP A 65 -3.54 4.22 -14.62
N GLY A 66 -2.34 3.89 -14.14
CA GLY A 66 -1.83 2.52 -13.99
C GLY A 66 -1.44 1.83 -15.29
N THR A 67 -1.44 2.53 -16.43
CA THR A 67 -1.17 1.95 -17.75
C THR A 67 0.04 2.57 -18.44
N SER A 68 0.31 3.85 -18.19
CA SER A 68 1.43 4.57 -18.79
C SER A 68 2.63 4.66 -17.83
N ARG A 69 3.85 4.69 -18.37
CA ARG A 69 5.08 4.82 -17.56
C ARG A 69 5.22 6.22 -17.00
N ALA A 70 5.58 6.31 -15.72
CA ALA A 70 5.90 7.56 -15.05
C ALA A 70 7.34 8.01 -15.37
N PRO A 71 7.71 9.29 -15.15
CA PRO A 71 9.08 9.79 -15.32
C PRO A 71 10.01 9.35 -14.18
N PHE A 72 10.00 8.06 -13.85
CA PHE A 72 10.81 7.43 -12.82
C PHE A 72 11.31 6.07 -13.27
N ILE A 73 12.55 5.75 -12.92
CA ILE A 73 13.15 4.43 -13.12
C ILE A 73 13.42 3.78 -11.78
N ILE A 74 13.38 2.44 -11.76
CA ILE A 74 13.78 1.63 -10.61
C ILE A 74 15.02 0.84 -10.98
N THR A 75 16.05 0.90 -10.12
CA THR A 75 17.31 0.19 -10.28
C THR A 75 17.58 -0.73 -9.08
N PRO A 76 17.87 -2.02 -9.30
CA PRO A 76 17.80 -2.73 -10.59
C PRO A 76 16.34 -2.93 -11.05
N PRO A 77 16.05 -2.81 -12.37
CA PRO A 77 14.69 -3.00 -12.89
C PRO A 77 14.29 -4.47 -12.97
N LEU A 78 15.27 -5.37 -13.03
CA LEU A 78 15.10 -6.81 -13.05
C LEU A 78 16.28 -7.47 -12.33
N PHE A 79 16.03 -8.29 -11.32
CA PHE A 79 17.08 -9.01 -10.61
C PHE A 79 16.53 -10.25 -9.90
N ARG A 80 17.40 -11.22 -9.64
CA ARG A 80 17.07 -12.40 -8.86
C ARG A 80 17.35 -12.15 -7.39
N LEU A 81 16.44 -12.57 -6.51
CA LEU A 81 16.56 -12.50 -5.06
C LEU A 81 16.44 -13.92 -4.49
N GLU A 82 17.49 -14.39 -3.81
CA GLU A 82 17.51 -15.74 -3.23
C GLU A 82 16.60 -15.83 -1.99
N ALA A 83 16.36 -17.05 -1.52
CA ALA A 83 15.59 -17.29 -0.30
C ALA A 83 16.34 -16.76 0.93
N GLY A 84 15.64 -16.02 1.80
CA GLY A 84 16.21 -15.39 2.99
C GLY A 84 16.86 -14.01 2.76
N ASP A 85 17.23 -13.69 1.52
CA ASP A 85 17.95 -12.47 1.16
C ASP A 85 17.06 -11.21 1.20
N ASP A 86 17.72 -10.06 1.36
CA ASP A 86 17.16 -8.74 1.20
C ASP A 86 17.92 -7.89 0.18
N SER A 87 17.23 -6.88 -0.34
CA SER A 87 17.78 -5.93 -1.31
C SER A 87 17.05 -4.59 -1.20
N SER A 88 17.53 -3.58 -1.92
CA SER A 88 16.93 -2.25 -1.94
C SER A 88 16.77 -1.76 -3.37
N LEU A 89 15.54 -1.45 -3.73
CA LEU A 89 15.18 -0.82 -5.01
C LEU A 89 15.43 0.68 -4.91
N ARG A 90 16.24 1.23 -5.81
CA ARG A 90 16.48 2.67 -5.93
C ARG A 90 15.56 3.27 -6.98
N ILE A 91 14.77 4.26 -6.59
CA ILE A 91 13.85 4.99 -7.46
C ILE A 91 14.50 6.33 -7.81
N ILE A 92 14.59 6.65 -9.09
CA ILE A 92 15.26 7.84 -9.59
C ILE A 92 14.32 8.55 -10.57
N LYS A 93 14.13 9.87 -10.41
CA LYS A 93 13.36 10.70 -11.34
C LYS A 93 14.15 10.92 -12.63
N THR A 94 13.49 10.82 -13.78
CA THR A 94 14.14 10.95 -15.10
C THR A 94 13.77 12.23 -15.86
N ALA A 95 12.73 12.95 -15.44
CA ALA A 95 12.32 14.21 -16.05
C ALA A 95 11.87 15.24 -15.00
N ASP A 96 12.06 16.52 -15.30
CA ASP A 96 11.71 17.65 -14.43
C ASP A 96 10.35 18.28 -14.76
N ASN A 97 9.47 17.56 -15.46
CA ASN A 97 8.16 18.06 -15.90
C ASN A 97 7.03 17.86 -14.88
N LEU A 98 7.36 17.71 -13.60
CA LEU A 98 6.38 17.47 -12.54
C LEU A 98 5.96 18.78 -11.87
N PRO A 99 4.69 18.91 -11.42
CA PRO A 99 4.24 20.06 -10.66
C PRO A 99 5.10 20.31 -9.42
N GLU A 100 5.53 21.56 -9.21
CA GLU A 100 6.34 21.96 -8.05
C GLU A 100 5.52 22.55 -6.89
N ASN A 101 4.23 22.81 -7.13
CA ASN A 101 3.33 23.46 -6.17
C ASN A 101 2.32 22.51 -5.52
N LYS A 102 2.40 21.21 -5.81
CA LYS A 102 1.55 20.17 -5.20
C LYS A 102 2.17 18.79 -5.38
N GLU A 103 1.74 17.85 -4.57
CA GLU A 103 2.11 16.45 -4.75
C GLU A 103 1.58 15.87 -6.07
N SER A 104 2.30 14.86 -6.57
CA SER A 104 1.85 14.00 -7.68
C SER A 104 1.84 12.54 -7.24
N LEU A 105 0.80 11.80 -7.62
CA LEU A 105 0.62 10.38 -7.28
C LEU A 105 0.99 9.46 -8.46
N PHE A 106 1.78 8.45 -8.15
CA PHE A 106 2.24 7.39 -9.03
C PHE A 106 2.09 6.03 -8.35
N TYR A 107 2.36 4.96 -9.09
CA TYR A 107 2.34 3.60 -8.54
C TYR A 107 3.62 2.85 -8.84
N ILE A 108 4.28 2.36 -7.78
CA ILE A 108 5.36 1.39 -7.90
C ILE A 108 4.75 0.01 -8.04
N ASN A 109 5.23 -0.74 -9.02
CA ASN A 109 4.87 -2.13 -9.24
C ASN A 109 6.10 -3.00 -9.04
N VAL A 110 5.96 -4.06 -8.26
CA VAL A 110 6.98 -5.10 -8.10
C VAL A 110 6.34 -6.44 -8.42
N ARG A 111 6.78 -7.05 -9.53
CA ARG A 111 6.34 -8.37 -9.97
C ARG A 111 7.35 -9.41 -9.50
N ALA A 112 6.88 -10.38 -8.72
CA ALA A 112 7.67 -11.49 -8.21
C ALA A 112 7.34 -12.77 -8.98
N ILE A 113 8.30 -13.25 -9.77
CA ILE A 113 8.19 -14.46 -10.58
C ILE A 113 8.97 -15.57 -9.85
N PRO A 114 8.30 -16.61 -9.31
CA PRO A 114 9.00 -17.69 -8.63
C PRO A 114 9.85 -18.50 -9.62
N ALA A 115 11.01 -18.96 -9.17
CA ALA A 115 11.77 -19.94 -9.94
C ALA A 115 10.99 -21.26 -10.03
N LYS A 116 10.98 -21.85 -11.22
CA LYS A 116 10.46 -23.20 -11.43
C LYS A 116 11.56 -24.21 -11.12
N LYS A 117 11.27 -25.23 -10.29
CA LYS A 117 12.11 -26.42 -10.24
C LYS A 117 11.92 -27.15 -11.57
N LYS A 118 12.99 -27.57 -12.23
CA LYS A 118 12.87 -28.53 -13.35
C LYS A 118 12.29 -29.81 -12.74
N SER A 119 11.03 -30.13 -13.00
CA SER A 119 10.53 -31.49 -12.77
C SER A 119 11.03 -32.36 -13.90
N ASP A 120 11.49 -33.58 -13.58
CA ASP A 120 11.76 -34.62 -14.58
C ASP A 120 10.46 -35.20 -15.17
N ASP A 121 9.31 -34.83 -14.59
CA ASP A 121 8.00 -35.26 -15.04
C ASP A 121 7.37 -34.22 -15.99
N VAL A 122 7.35 -34.58 -17.26
CA VAL A 122 6.80 -33.78 -18.38
C VAL A 122 5.27 -33.74 -18.35
N ASN A 123 4.61 -34.56 -17.51
CA ASN A 123 3.15 -34.70 -17.44
C ASN A 123 2.50 -34.06 -16.20
N ALA A 124 3.22 -33.28 -15.41
CA ALA A 124 2.65 -32.61 -14.24
C ALA A 124 1.82 -31.37 -14.63
N ASN A 125 0.52 -31.38 -14.34
CA ASN A 125 -0.34 -30.20 -14.45
C ASN A 125 -0.02 -29.22 -13.31
N GLU A 126 0.79 -28.20 -13.58
CA GLU A 126 1.21 -27.21 -12.59
C GLU A 126 0.54 -25.84 -12.81
N LEU A 127 -0.01 -25.27 -11.74
CA LEU A 127 -0.43 -23.86 -11.69
C LEU A 127 0.67 -23.03 -10.99
N THR A 128 1.32 -22.15 -11.75
CA THR A 128 2.29 -21.18 -11.20
C THR A 128 1.61 -19.82 -10.98
N LEU A 129 1.66 -19.30 -9.74
CA LEU A 129 1.18 -17.97 -9.41
C LEU A 129 2.32 -16.94 -9.47
N VAL A 130 2.08 -15.81 -10.14
CA VAL A 130 3.00 -14.67 -10.20
C VAL A 130 2.33 -13.48 -9.53
N PHE A 131 2.91 -12.98 -8.45
CA PHE A 131 2.34 -11.88 -7.69
C PHE A 131 2.88 -10.54 -8.19
N LYS A 132 1.97 -9.56 -8.39
CA LYS A 132 2.33 -8.16 -8.66
C LYS A 132 1.85 -7.30 -7.50
N THR A 133 2.77 -6.84 -6.68
CA THR A 133 2.47 -5.88 -5.61
C THR A 133 2.49 -4.46 -6.19
N ARG A 134 1.42 -3.69 -5.96
CA ARG A 134 1.29 -2.30 -6.38
C ARG A 134 1.16 -1.41 -5.15
N ILE A 135 2.08 -0.45 -4.97
CA ILE A 135 2.04 0.51 -3.87
C ILE A 135 2.08 1.94 -4.38
N LYS A 136 1.50 2.86 -3.61
CA LYS A 136 1.47 4.29 -3.95
C LYS A 136 2.87 4.91 -3.83
N MET A 137 3.20 5.81 -4.74
CA MET A 137 4.37 6.67 -4.65
C MET A 137 3.94 8.13 -4.79
N PHE A 138 4.34 8.97 -3.84
CA PHE A 138 4.05 10.40 -3.86
C PHE A 138 5.33 11.15 -4.20
N TYR A 139 5.32 11.89 -5.30
CA TYR A 139 6.34 12.91 -5.55
C TYR A 139 5.96 14.15 -4.76
N ARG A 140 6.86 14.58 -3.87
CA ARG A 140 6.66 15.72 -2.98
C ARG A 140 7.68 16.82 -3.29
N PRO A 141 7.27 17.94 -3.88
CA PRO A 141 8.10 19.13 -4.02
C PRO A 141 8.63 19.64 -2.66
N ALA A 142 9.79 20.29 -2.67
CA ALA A 142 10.48 20.71 -1.44
C ALA A 142 9.79 21.85 -0.68
N HIS A 143 8.95 22.64 -1.36
CA HIS A 143 8.42 23.92 -0.84
C HIS A 143 6.89 23.98 -0.83
N LEU A 144 6.24 22.86 -0.47
CA LEU A 144 4.80 22.86 -0.29
C LEU A 144 4.39 23.61 0.99
N LYS A 145 3.24 24.27 0.92
CA LYS A 145 2.65 25.03 2.03
C LYS A 145 1.98 24.10 3.04
N GLY A 146 2.09 24.46 4.33
CA GLY A 146 1.50 23.72 5.43
C GLY A 146 2.34 22.51 5.84
N ARG A 147 1.75 21.60 6.65
CA ARG A 147 2.40 20.37 7.10
C ARG A 147 1.60 19.18 6.61
N VAL A 148 2.27 18.20 6.02
CA VAL A 148 1.62 16.96 5.53
C VAL A 148 0.77 16.28 6.60
N ASN A 149 1.24 16.26 7.86
CA ASN A 149 0.53 15.61 8.97
C ASN A 149 -0.78 16.32 9.36
N ASP A 150 -0.97 17.58 8.94
CA ASP A 150 -2.18 18.36 9.17
C ASP A 150 -3.10 18.38 7.94
N ALA A 151 -2.65 17.82 6.80
CA ALA A 151 -3.40 17.94 5.55
C ALA A 151 -4.78 17.27 5.64
N TRP A 152 -4.84 16.12 6.31
CA TRP A 152 -6.08 15.36 6.49
C TRP A 152 -7.09 16.04 7.41
N THR A 153 -6.64 16.83 8.39
CA THR A 153 -7.55 17.63 9.24
C THR A 153 -7.99 18.92 8.54
N SER A 154 -7.27 19.35 7.50
CA SER A 154 -7.64 20.53 6.73
C SER A 154 -8.74 20.25 5.69
N LEU A 155 -9.21 19.01 5.57
CA LEU A 155 -10.30 18.65 4.68
C LEU A 155 -11.60 19.34 5.09
N GLU A 156 -12.31 19.83 4.08
CA GLU A 156 -13.63 20.44 4.22
C GLU A 156 -14.70 19.47 3.77
N PHE A 157 -15.78 19.39 4.55
CA PHE A 157 -16.91 18.52 4.27
C PHE A 157 -18.21 19.33 4.33
N LYS A 158 -19.03 19.20 3.30
CA LYS A 158 -20.36 19.83 3.22
C LYS A 158 -21.38 18.81 2.77
N ARG A 159 -22.58 18.85 3.35
CA ARG A 159 -23.68 18.03 2.85
C ARG A 159 -24.44 18.80 1.79
N SER A 160 -24.88 18.11 0.74
CA SER A 160 -25.85 18.65 -0.21
C SER A 160 -26.85 17.55 -0.53
N ASP A 161 -28.03 17.64 0.10
CA ASP A 161 -29.14 16.68 0.01
C ASP A 161 -28.70 15.21 0.09
N HIS A 162 -28.52 14.57 -1.08
CA HIS A 162 -28.16 13.16 -1.24
C HIS A 162 -26.66 12.94 -1.45
N SER A 163 -25.81 13.85 -0.97
CA SER A 163 -24.37 13.76 -1.21
C SER A 163 -23.51 14.39 -0.12
N LEU A 164 -22.30 13.85 0.01
CA LEU A 164 -21.18 14.44 0.73
C LEU A 164 -20.25 15.11 -0.27
N ASN A 165 -20.05 16.41 -0.14
CA ASN A 165 -19.01 17.15 -0.84
C ASN A 165 -17.76 17.20 0.05
N ILE A 166 -16.65 16.77 -0.52
CA ILE A 166 -15.33 16.76 0.12
C ILE A 166 -14.44 17.68 -0.68
N TYR A 167 -13.73 18.58 0.00
CA TYR A 167 -12.73 19.45 -0.62
C TYR A 167 -11.40 19.30 0.11
N ASN A 168 -10.34 19.16 -0.67
CA ASN A 168 -8.97 19.19 -0.17
C ASN A 168 -8.30 20.53 -0.54
N PRO A 169 -8.25 21.51 0.38
CA PRO A 169 -7.58 22.80 0.12
C PRO A 169 -6.05 22.70 0.11
N THR A 170 -5.48 21.54 0.43
CA THR A 170 -4.05 21.39 0.67
C THR A 170 -3.27 21.03 -0.59
N GLU A 171 -1.95 21.15 -0.51
CA GLU A 171 -1.02 20.77 -1.58
C GLU A 171 -0.63 19.27 -1.52
N TYR A 172 -1.24 18.49 -0.61
CA TYR A 172 -0.93 17.08 -0.37
C TYR A 172 -2.11 16.16 -0.71
N TYR A 173 -1.82 14.92 -1.12
CA TYR A 173 -2.85 13.88 -1.20
C TYR A 173 -3.23 13.41 0.21
N VAL A 174 -4.53 13.26 0.45
CA VAL A 174 -5.04 12.61 1.66
C VAL A 174 -5.59 11.24 1.28
N VAL A 175 -5.00 10.18 1.83
CA VAL A 175 -5.47 8.80 1.64
C VAL A 175 -6.32 8.41 2.83
N PHE A 176 -7.57 8.00 2.60
CA PHE A 176 -8.49 7.65 3.67
C PHE A 176 -8.14 6.29 4.27
N ALA A 177 -7.96 6.25 5.59
CA ALA A 177 -7.98 5.02 6.38
C ALA A 177 -9.42 4.61 6.74
N GLY A 178 -10.30 5.61 6.83
CA GLY A 178 -11.74 5.43 7.04
C GLY A 178 -12.48 6.73 6.77
N LEU A 179 -13.70 6.64 6.26
CA LEU A 179 -14.61 7.76 6.08
C LEU A 179 -16.04 7.29 6.33
N ALA A 180 -16.75 7.97 7.23
CA ALA A 180 -18.14 7.68 7.52
C ALA A 180 -18.92 8.96 7.79
N VAL A 181 -20.22 8.92 7.52
CA VAL A 181 -21.18 9.95 7.93
C VAL A 181 -22.20 9.29 8.84
N ASP A 182 -22.15 9.63 10.13
CA ASP A 182 -22.82 8.91 11.22
C ASP A 182 -22.61 7.37 11.13
N LYS A 183 -23.63 6.62 10.69
CA LYS A 183 -23.62 5.16 10.55
C LYS A 183 -23.31 4.68 9.13
N THR A 184 -23.25 5.59 8.16
CA THR A 184 -22.98 5.26 6.76
C THR A 184 -21.49 5.23 6.51
N ASP A 185 -20.93 4.03 6.31
CA ASP A 185 -19.54 3.83 5.93
C ASP A 185 -19.34 4.12 4.43
N LEU A 186 -18.41 5.03 4.13
CA LEU A 186 -18.02 5.45 2.79
C LEU A 186 -16.58 5.08 2.45
N THR A 187 -15.89 4.35 3.31
CA THR A 187 -14.45 4.03 3.16
C THR A 187 -14.16 3.33 1.83
N SER A 188 -15.06 2.48 1.35
CA SER A 188 -14.92 1.78 0.05
C SER A 188 -15.24 2.66 -1.16
N LYS A 189 -15.79 3.86 -0.97
CA LYS A 189 -16.22 4.76 -2.05
C LYS A 189 -15.15 5.77 -2.45
N ILE A 190 -14.12 5.95 -1.64
CA ILE A 190 -13.02 6.87 -1.89
C ILE A 190 -11.73 6.34 -1.29
N GLU A 191 -10.69 6.23 -2.11
CA GLU A 191 -9.37 5.80 -1.64
C GLU A 191 -8.53 6.99 -1.16
N TYR A 192 -8.57 8.09 -1.91
CA TYR A 192 -7.84 9.32 -1.63
C TYR A 192 -8.58 10.52 -2.21
N ILE A 193 -8.17 11.73 -1.79
CA ILE A 193 -8.53 12.99 -2.41
C ILE A 193 -7.25 13.75 -2.77
N ALA A 194 -7.17 14.21 -4.03
CA ALA A 194 -5.99 14.88 -4.59
C ALA A 194 -5.89 16.36 -4.12
N PRO A 195 -4.71 16.99 -4.21
CA PRO A 195 -4.53 18.41 -3.91
C PRO A 195 -5.48 19.29 -4.74
N GLY A 196 -6.28 20.13 -4.07
CA GLY A 196 -7.26 21.01 -4.70
C GLY A 196 -8.48 20.31 -5.29
N GLU A 197 -8.68 19.01 -5.05
CA GLU A 197 -9.81 18.25 -5.59
C GLU A 197 -11.09 18.53 -4.81
N HIS A 198 -12.20 18.68 -5.54
CA HIS A 198 -13.56 18.57 -5.03
C HIS A 198 -14.13 17.21 -5.45
N LYS A 199 -14.66 16.45 -4.48
CA LYS A 199 -15.29 15.16 -4.73
C LYS A 199 -16.69 15.11 -4.13
N GLN A 200 -17.63 14.57 -4.87
CA GLN A 200 -18.98 14.31 -4.39
C GLN A 200 -19.19 12.80 -4.24
N LEU A 201 -19.63 12.36 -3.07
CA LEU A 201 -19.99 10.97 -2.79
C LEU A 201 -21.50 10.86 -2.50
N PRO A 202 -22.20 9.85 -3.05
CA PRO A 202 -23.61 9.63 -2.73
C PRO A 202 -23.82 9.37 -1.23
N LEU A 203 -24.86 9.97 -0.66
CA LEU A 203 -25.34 9.77 0.70
C LEU A 203 -26.85 9.51 0.72
N PRO A 204 -27.37 8.69 1.66
CA PRO A 204 -28.80 8.57 1.89
C PRO A 204 -29.45 9.92 2.20
N ALA A 205 -30.71 10.10 1.82
CA ALA A 205 -31.48 11.33 1.98
C ALA A 205 -31.62 11.82 3.43
N SER A 206 -31.77 10.89 4.38
CA SER A 206 -32.02 11.18 5.78
C SER A 206 -30.83 10.81 6.66
N GLY A 207 -30.54 11.66 7.65
CA GLY A 207 -29.43 11.46 8.60
C GLY A 207 -28.08 11.93 8.06
N GLY A 208 -27.07 11.94 8.93
CA GLY A 208 -25.73 12.45 8.64
C GLY A 208 -25.49 13.84 9.21
N LYS A 209 -25.33 13.92 10.54
CA LYS A 209 -24.95 15.16 11.23
C LYS A 209 -23.45 15.31 11.36
N ASN A 210 -22.73 14.20 11.50
CA ASN A 210 -21.29 14.23 11.71
C ASN A 210 -20.58 13.41 10.66
N VAL A 211 -19.49 13.97 10.13
CA VAL A 211 -18.50 13.22 9.36
C VAL A 211 -17.39 12.77 10.29
N LYS A 212 -16.95 11.53 10.13
CA LYS A 212 -15.87 10.90 10.88
C LYS A 212 -14.86 10.32 9.89
N TRP A 213 -13.59 10.67 10.04
CA TRP A 213 -12.56 10.17 9.12
C TRP A 213 -11.19 10.03 9.78
N ALA A 214 -10.35 9.21 9.16
CA ALA A 214 -8.94 9.05 9.46
C ALA A 214 -8.16 8.90 8.15
N ALA A 215 -6.88 9.21 8.17
CA ALA A 215 -6.00 9.12 7.02
C ALA A 215 -4.84 8.15 7.24
N ILE A 216 -4.29 7.62 6.16
CA ILE A 216 -3.04 6.85 6.18
C ILE A 216 -1.88 7.83 6.02
N ASN A 217 -0.96 7.85 6.99
CA ASN A 217 0.21 8.72 6.97
C ASN A 217 1.32 8.20 6.04
N ASP A 218 2.42 8.96 5.93
CA ASP A 218 3.58 8.63 5.08
C ASP A 218 4.27 7.31 5.42
N TYR A 219 4.13 6.84 6.67
CA TYR A 219 4.71 5.60 7.17
C TYR A 219 3.77 4.39 7.01
N GLY A 220 2.57 4.60 6.47
CA GLY A 220 1.57 3.54 6.28
C GLY A 220 0.70 3.25 7.50
N GLY A 221 0.85 4.01 8.59
CA GLY A 221 -0.01 3.92 9.78
C GLY A 221 -1.26 4.78 9.65
N SER A 222 -2.32 4.43 10.38
CA SER A 222 -3.51 5.28 10.49
C SER A 222 -3.23 6.47 11.39
N SER A 223 -3.75 7.64 11.03
CA SER A 223 -3.90 8.78 11.93
C SER A 223 -4.89 8.45 13.05
N GLY A 224 -5.01 9.37 14.02
CA GLY A 224 -6.18 9.43 14.87
C GLY A 224 -7.45 9.67 14.05
N THR A 225 -8.61 9.48 14.68
CA THR A 225 -9.90 9.74 14.04
C THR A 225 -10.41 11.13 14.40
N GLU A 226 -10.81 11.90 13.39
CA GLU A 226 -11.48 13.17 13.57
C GLU A 226 -12.99 13.03 13.38
N THR A 227 -13.77 13.86 14.07
CA THR A 227 -15.22 13.94 13.90
C THR A 227 -15.64 15.39 13.89
N ARG A 228 -16.38 15.82 12.86
CA ARG A 228 -16.88 17.19 12.72
C ARG A 228 -18.37 17.19 12.35
N PRO A 229 -19.15 18.17 12.82
CA PRO A 229 -20.49 18.39 12.29
C PRO A 229 -20.40 18.79 10.81
N LEU A 230 -21.31 18.26 10.00
CA LEU A 230 -21.45 18.66 8.61
C LEU A 230 -22.17 20.01 8.54
N GLN A 231 -21.61 20.91 7.71
CA GLN A 231 -22.28 22.14 7.29
C GLN A 231 -23.31 21.84 6.21
#